data_AF-A0A4Q3B0X9-F1
#
_entry.id   AF-A0A4Q3B0X9-F1
#
_cell.length_a   1.000
_cell.length_b   1.000
_cell.length_c   1.000
_cell.angle_alpha   90.00
_cell.angle_beta   90.00
_cell.angle_gamma   90.00
#
_symmetry.space_group_name_H-M   'P 1'
#
loop_
_entity.id
_entity.type
_entity.pdbx_description
1 polymer ?
#
loop_
_entity_poly.entity_id
_entity_poly.type
_entity_poly.pdbx_seq_one_letter_code
_entity_poly.pdbx_strand_id
1 'polypeptide(L)' 'MLNQQIRTVNVTRYATPLREGGSLPAIVEADDDFLYVLKFRGAGQGQKALIAELVAGEMARLMDLKIPEI' A
#
# COMPACT_ATOMS: atom_id res chain seq x y z
N MET A 1 -11.44 -7.98 -19.92
CA MET A 1 -11.46 -7.84 -18.45
C MET A 1 -10.03 -7.99 -17.98
N LEU A 2 -9.43 -6.94 -17.43
CA LEU A 2 -8.04 -6.97 -16.97
C LEU A 2 -7.97 -7.81 -15.69
N ASN A 3 -7.57 -9.07 -15.83
CA ASN A 3 -7.20 -9.92 -14.71
C ASN A 3 -5.76 -9.53 -14.32
N GLN A 4 -5.61 -8.46 -13.53
CA GLN A 4 -4.31 -8.10 -12.98
C GLN A 4 -4.24 -8.60 -11.55
N GLN A 5 -3.41 -9.62 -11.37
CA GLN A 5 -3.14 -10.28 -10.11
C GLN A 5 -2.36 -9.31 -9.22
N ILE A 6 -2.83 -9.10 -7.99
CA ILE A 6 -2.10 -8.30 -6.99
C ILE A 6 -0.73 -8.97 -6.79
N ARG A 7 0.35 -8.21 -7.04
CA ARG A 7 1.71 -8.74 -6.86
C ARG A 7 1.99 -8.91 -5.38
N THR A 8 2.83 -9.88 -5.06
CA THR A 8 3.32 -10.09 -3.70
C THR A 8 4.83 -10.04 -3.75
N VAL A 9 5.40 -9.20 -2.91
CA VAL A 9 6.85 -8.97 -2.77
C VAL A 9 7.23 -9.12 -1.30
N ASN A 10 8.48 -9.49 -1.02
CA ASN A 10 8.97 -9.60 0.35
C ASN A 10 9.61 -8.28 0.76
N VAL A 11 9.10 -7.66 1.82
CA VAL A 11 9.74 -6.50 2.42
C VAL A 11 11.10 -6.93 2.99
N THR A 12 12.17 -6.28 2.53
CA THR A 12 13.56 -6.57 2.92
C THR A 12 14.09 -5.57 3.94
N ARG A 13 13.65 -4.30 3.89
CA ARG A 13 14.11 -3.26 4.81
C ARG A 13 13.04 -2.24 5.16
N TYR A 14 12.97 -1.90 6.45
CA TYR A 14 12.22 -0.74 6.94
C TYR A 14 13.08 0.52 6.79
N ALA A 15 12.80 1.34 5.77
CA ALA A 15 13.66 2.45 5.39
C ALA A 15 13.39 3.72 6.19
N THR A 16 12.14 4.18 6.25
CA THR A 16 11.79 5.46 6.90
C THR A 16 10.36 5.45 7.44
N PRO A 17 10.14 5.79 8.73
CA PRO A 17 8.80 5.99 9.27
C PRO A 17 8.16 7.25 8.68
N LEU A 18 6.88 7.15 8.31
CA LEU A 18 6.05 8.30 7.96
C LEU A 18 5.09 8.58 9.14
N ARG A 19 5.14 9.80 9.69
CA ARG A 19 4.37 10.14 10.90
C ARG A 19 3.07 10.87 10.54
N GLU A 20 2.03 10.10 10.24
CA GLU A 20 0.67 10.61 10.02
C GLU A 20 -0.35 9.95 10.98
N GLY A 21 -0.47 10.56 12.17
CA GLY A 21 -1.47 10.17 13.17
C GLY A 21 -1.48 8.67 13.49
N GLY A 22 -2.68 8.09 13.59
CA GLY A 22 -2.86 6.67 13.91
C GLY A 22 -2.59 5.69 12.76
N SER A 23 -2.28 6.16 11.55
CA SER A 23 -2.07 5.28 10.38
C SER A 23 -0.67 4.67 10.30
N LEU A 24 0.32 5.32 10.95
CA LEU A 24 1.72 4.89 11.08
C LEU A 24 2.36 4.28 9.80
N PRO A 25 2.28 4.91 8.61
CA PRO A 25 2.86 4.35 7.40
C PRO A 25 4.39 4.36 7.43
N ALA A 26 5.02 3.68 6.48
CA ALA A 26 6.46 3.73 6.30
C ALA A 26 6.89 3.51 4.86
N ILE A 27 8.06 4.04 4.51
CA ILE A 27 8.79 3.65 3.31
C ILE A 27 9.55 2.36 3.61
N VAL A 28 9.39 1.36 2.74
CA VAL A 28 10.07 0.07 2.82
C VAL A 28 10.70 -0.29 1.48
N GLU A 29 11.81 -1.03 1.53
CA GLU A 29 12.41 -1.69 0.37
C GLU A 29 11.86 -3.12 0.29
N ALA A 30 11.69 -3.63 -0.92
CA ALA A 30 11.33 -5.02 -1.18
C ALA A 30 12.41 -5.77 -1.96
N ASP A 31 12.20 -7.06 -2.20
CA ASP A 31 13.09 -7.97 -2.93
C ASP A 31 13.07 -7.78 -4.45
N ASP A 32 12.20 -6.91 -4.96
CA ASP A 32 12.16 -6.50 -6.37
C ASP A 32 12.80 -5.13 -6.62
N ASP A 33 13.61 -4.65 -5.68
CA ASP A 33 14.38 -3.40 -5.74
C ASP A 33 13.54 -2.11 -5.80
N PHE A 34 12.22 -2.19 -5.56
CA PHE A 34 11.34 -1.02 -5.46
C PHE A 34 11.13 -0.54 -4.02
N LEU A 35 10.73 0.73 -3.92
CA LEU A 35 10.27 1.35 -2.67
C LEU A 35 8.74 1.36 -2.61
N TYR A 36 8.21 1.04 -1.43
CA TYR A 36 6.77 0.98 -1.18
C TYR A 36 6.37 1.83 0.01
N VAL A 37 5.16 2.38 -0.04
CA VAL A 37 4.47 2.90 1.14
C VAL A 37 3.72 1.73 1.79
N LEU A 38 4.19 1.28 2.95
CA LEU A 38 3.58 0.20 3.70
C LEU A 38 2.54 0.73 4.70
N LYS A 39 1.35 0.13 4.70
CA LYS A 39 0.30 0.32 5.71
C LYS A 39 0.24 -0.90 6.64
N PHE A 40 0.37 -0.68 7.94
CA PHE A 40 0.44 -1.78 8.92
C PHE A 40 -0.95 -2.28 9.34
N ARG A 41 -1.10 -3.59 9.47
CA ARG A 41 -2.30 -4.21 10.08
C ARG A 41 -2.54 -3.76 11.52
N GLY A 42 -1.47 -3.52 12.28
CA GLY A 42 -1.50 -3.08 13.68
C GLY A 42 -1.59 -1.56 13.88
N ALA A 43 -1.82 -0.78 12.82
CA ALA A 43 -2.02 0.66 12.96
C ALA A 43 -3.35 0.97 13.68
N GLY A 44 -3.45 2.13 14.34
CA GLY A 44 -4.61 2.52 15.14
C GLY A 44 -5.93 2.63 14.36
N GLN A 45 -5.86 2.76 13.02
CA GLN A 45 -7.03 2.77 12.15
C GLN A 45 -7.57 1.35 11.82
N GLY A 46 -6.81 0.30 12.15
CA GLY A 46 -7.20 -1.09 12.01
C GLY A 46 -7.34 -1.60 10.57
N GLN A 47 -7.78 -2.85 10.43
CA GLN A 47 -7.83 -3.56 9.14
C GLN A 47 -8.81 -2.93 8.12
N LYS A 48 -9.85 -2.23 8.59
CA LYS A 48 -10.81 -1.55 7.70
C LYS A 48 -10.13 -0.47 6.85
N ALA A 49 -9.11 0.20 7.38
CA ALA A 49 -8.34 1.17 6.61
C ALA A 49 -7.59 0.49 5.45
N LEU A 50 -7.01 -0.69 5.68
CA LEU A 50 -6.32 -1.45 4.61
C LEU A 50 -7.28 -1.87 3.49
N ILE A 51 -8.49 -2.30 3.86
CA ILE A 51 -9.53 -2.64 2.89
C ILE A 51 -9.93 -1.39 2.08
N ALA A 52 -10.07 -0.24 2.75
CA ALA A 52 -10.44 1.01 2.11
C ALA A 52 -9.38 1.48 1.10
N GLU A 53 -8.09 1.38 1.42
CA GLU A 53 -6.98 1.71 0.51
C GLU A 53 -7.08 0.89 -0.80
N LEU A 54 -7.29 -0.43 -0.68
CA LEU A 54 -7.46 -1.31 -1.84
C LEU A 54 -8.71 -0.93 -2.65
N VAL A 55 -9.87 -0.81 -2.00
CA VAL A 55 -11.14 -0.51 -2.71
C VAL A 55 -11.07 0.84 -3.42
N ALA A 56 -10.61 1.89 -2.74
CA ALA A 56 -10.52 3.23 -3.32
C ALA A 56 -9.53 3.30 -4.48
N GLY A 57 -8.38 2.63 -4.34
CA GLY A 57 -7.41 2.53 -5.41
C GLY A 57 -7.92 1.79 -6.63
N GLU A 58 -8.60 0.65 -6.43
CA GLU A 58 -9.18 -0.10 -7.53
C GLU A 58 -10.27 0.69 -8.25
N MET A 59 -11.07 1.49 -7.52
CA MET A 59 -12.01 2.44 -8.12
C MET A 59 -11.29 3.52 -8.95
N ALA A 60 -10.25 4.14 -8.40
CA ALA A 60 -9.50 5.19 -9.10
C ALA A 60 -8.83 4.66 -10.38
N ARG A 61 -8.30 3.44 -10.35
CA ARG A 61 -7.76 2.75 -11.53
C ARG A 61 -8.83 2.49 -12.60
N LEU A 62 -10.03 2.04 -12.20
CA LEU A 62 -11.15 1.87 -13.13
C LEU A 62 -11.61 3.19 -13.76
N MET A 63 -11.38 4.31 -13.07
CA MET A 63 -11.63 5.67 -13.56
C MET A 63 -10.46 6.24 -14.38
N ASP A 64 -9.43 5.44 -14.68
CA ASP A 64 -8.22 5.85 -15.42
C ASP A 64 -7.47 7.03 -14.77
N LEU A 65 -7.58 7.15 -13.44
CA LEU A 65 -6.83 8.13 -12.68
C LEU A 65 -5.38 7.68 -12.53
N LYS A 66 -4.45 8.64 -12.58
CA LYS A 66 -3.04 8.39 -12.33
C LYS A 66 -2.79 8.07 -10.85
N ILE A 67 -2.72 6.79 -10.53
CA ILE A 67 -2.41 6.27 -9.20
C ILE A 67 -1.20 5.32 -9.25
N PRO A 68 -0.51 5.07 -8.13
CA PRO A 68 0.52 4.02 -8.05
C PRO A 68 -0.10 2.61 -8.09
N GLU A 69 0.75 1.60 -8.26
CA GLU A 69 0.41 0.20 -7.95
C GLU A 69 0.06 0.06 -6.46
N ILE A 70 -0.87 -0.84 -6.13
CA ILE A 70 -1.36 -1.12 -4.76
C ILE A 70 -1.15 -2.57 -4.40
#